data_AF-A0A6H1UIJ3-F1
#
_entry.id   AF-A0A6H1UIJ3-F1
#
_cell.length_a   1.000
_cell.length_b   1.000
_cell.length_c   1.000
_cell.angle_alpha   90.00
_cell.angle_beta   90.00
_cell.angle_gamma   90.00
#
_symmetry.space_group_name_H-M   'P 1'
#
loop_
_entity.id
_entity.type
_entity.pdbx_description
1 polymer ?
#
loop_
_entity_poly.entity_id
_entity_poly.type
_entity_poly.pdbx_seq_one_letter_code
_entity_poly.pdbx_strand_id
1 'polypeptide(L)'
;MAWQASPAVGVLRKRLFHRGGAESGVVSSIVRYEPNSDFAAHQHPQGEEILVLEGVFSDEHGDYPQGYHLLNPDGSCHTPFSQQGCTLWVKLRQYDGADRPLQHSDSINQGQWQQAEVGVSVKTLYQQRGYAEQICLVRLHCAEMTVTGPFELLLLSGELDDQFGNHTKLSYLRWSENSSLTVAASGDAEFYLCQYR
;
A
#
# COMPACT_ATOMS: atom_id res chain seq x y z
N MET A 1 13.78 6.18 -9.14
CA MET A 1 14.22 4.76 -9.17
C MET A 1 13.79 4.09 -10.48
N ALA A 2 14.65 3.23 -11.04
CA ALA A 2 14.36 2.43 -12.23
C ALA A 2 13.54 1.17 -11.89
N TRP A 3 12.79 0.66 -12.87
CA TRP A 3 12.11 -0.64 -12.77
C TRP A 3 13.13 -1.78 -12.79
N GLN A 4 12.84 -2.83 -12.03
CA GLN A 4 13.64 -4.05 -11.96
C GLN A 4 12.76 -5.26 -12.28
N ALA A 5 13.32 -6.27 -12.95
CA ALA A 5 12.61 -7.52 -13.17
C ALA A 5 12.33 -8.25 -11.85
N SER A 6 11.18 -8.92 -11.78
CA SER A 6 10.92 -9.96 -10.80
C SER A 6 11.32 -11.35 -11.35
N PRO A 7 11.27 -12.41 -10.54
CA PRO A 7 11.41 -13.77 -11.05
C PRO A 7 10.33 -14.19 -12.05
N ALA A 8 9.13 -13.60 -11.98
CA ALA A 8 8.08 -13.83 -12.98
C ALA A 8 8.28 -12.94 -14.20
N VAL A 9 8.09 -13.56 -15.37
CA VAL A 9 8.12 -12.90 -16.67
C VAL A 9 6.99 -11.87 -16.75
N GLY A 10 7.28 -10.69 -17.32
CA GLY A 10 6.28 -9.61 -17.47
C GLY A 10 5.94 -8.88 -16.16
N VAL A 11 6.56 -9.24 -15.03
CA VAL A 11 6.35 -8.54 -13.76
C VAL A 11 7.59 -7.75 -13.35
N LEU A 12 7.39 -6.44 -13.21
CA LEU A 12 8.41 -5.47 -12.84
C LEU A 12 8.14 -4.91 -11.45
N ARG A 13 9.18 -4.47 -10.75
CA ARG A 13 9.08 -3.91 -9.40
C ARG A 13 10.04 -2.75 -9.17
N LYS A 14 9.61 -1.83 -8.30
CA LYS A 14 10.44 -0.83 -7.63
C LYS A 14 10.34 -1.08 -6.14
N ARG A 15 11.40 -1.65 -5.56
CA ARG A 15 11.50 -1.84 -4.10
C ARG A 15 11.80 -0.50 -3.46
N LEU A 16 10.83 0.05 -2.73
CA LEU A 16 10.97 1.34 -2.04
C LEU A 16 11.56 1.16 -0.65
N PHE A 17 11.28 0.01 -0.03
CA PHE A 17 11.87 -0.43 1.22
C PHE A 17 12.17 -1.93 1.16
N HIS A 18 13.31 -2.35 1.69
CA HIS A 18 13.69 -3.76 1.79
C HIS A 18 14.61 -3.99 3.00
N ARG A 19 14.29 -5.02 3.80
CA ARG A 19 15.12 -5.49 4.92
C ARG A 19 15.11 -7.02 4.97
N GLY A 20 16.28 -7.64 4.98
CA GLY A 20 16.44 -9.10 5.02
C GLY A 20 16.89 -9.69 3.68
N GLY A 21 16.56 -10.96 3.43
CA GLY A 21 16.98 -11.66 2.21
C GLY A 21 16.29 -11.12 0.94
N ALA A 22 16.94 -11.28 -0.22
CA ALA A 22 16.51 -10.65 -1.47
C ALA A 22 15.06 -10.95 -1.89
N GLU A 23 14.56 -12.17 -1.65
CA GLU A 23 13.17 -12.59 -1.94
C GLU A 23 12.46 -13.12 -0.67
N SER A 24 13.02 -12.88 0.51
CA SER A 24 12.50 -13.38 1.79
C SER A 24 12.48 -12.32 2.89
N GLY A 25 12.74 -11.06 2.52
CA GLY A 25 12.76 -9.92 3.42
C GLY A 25 11.42 -9.20 3.51
N VAL A 26 11.31 -8.36 4.53
CA VAL A 26 10.26 -7.35 4.62
C VAL A 26 10.47 -6.37 3.46
N VAL A 27 9.44 -6.18 2.65
CA VAL A 27 9.54 -5.32 1.46
C VAL A 27 8.25 -4.53 1.26
N SER A 28 8.41 -3.28 0.81
CA SER A 28 7.33 -2.45 0.29
C SER A 28 7.70 -1.99 -1.12
N SER A 29 6.84 -2.24 -2.10
CA SER A 29 7.16 -2.08 -3.52
C SER A 29 6.01 -1.53 -4.34
N ILE A 30 6.33 -0.80 -5.40
CA ILE A 30 5.42 -0.69 -6.54
C ILE A 30 5.70 -1.86 -7.48
N VAL A 31 4.66 -2.63 -7.80
CA VAL A 31 4.74 -3.77 -8.72
C VAL A 31 3.90 -3.46 -9.95
N ARG A 32 4.38 -3.85 -11.13
CA ARG A 32 3.65 -3.73 -12.39
C ARG A 32 3.59 -5.09 -13.07
N TYR A 33 2.39 -5.52 -13.40
CA TYR A 33 2.14 -6.65 -14.27
C TYR A 33 1.90 -6.10 -15.67
N GLU A 34 2.66 -6.60 -16.65
CA GLU A 34 2.32 -6.43 -18.05
C GLU A 34 1.09 -7.30 -18.41
N PRO A 35 0.36 -6.98 -19.49
CA PRO A 35 -0.78 -7.77 -19.92
C PRO A 35 -0.42 -9.25 -20.11
N ASN A 36 -1.28 -10.14 -19.59
CA ASN A 36 -1.11 -11.60 -19.60
C ASN A 36 0.07 -12.12 -18.77
N SER A 37 0.55 -11.35 -17.79
CA SER A 37 1.55 -11.83 -16.84
C SER A 37 0.91 -12.59 -15.68
N ASP A 38 1.58 -13.64 -15.22
CA ASP A 38 1.16 -14.48 -14.10
C ASP A 38 2.35 -14.88 -13.21
N PHE A 39 2.04 -15.30 -11.99
CA PHE A 39 2.93 -16.10 -11.16
C PHE A 39 2.35 -17.49 -10.95
N ALA A 40 3.24 -18.47 -10.82
CA ALA A 40 2.87 -19.75 -10.24
C ALA A 40 2.34 -19.57 -8.80
N ALA A 41 1.51 -20.51 -8.37
CA ALA A 41 1.00 -20.56 -7.01
C ALA A 41 2.14 -20.45 -5.98
N HIS A 42 2.00 -19.54 -5.02
CA HIS A 42 3.01 -19.31 -3.99
C HIS A 42 2.39 -18.92 -2.66
N GLN A 43 3.15 -19.14 -1.60
CA GLN A 43 2.73 -18.86 -0.23
C GLN A 43 3.22 -17.48 0.24
N HIS A 44 2.45 -16.88 1.15
CA HIS A 44 2.72 -15.60 1.78
C HIS A 44 3.10 -15.78 3.26
N PRO A 45 4.36 -16.15 3.57
CA PRO A 45 4.83 -16.15 4.94
C PRO A 45 4.75 -14.74 5.52
N GLN A 46 4.22 -14.59 6.73
CA GLN A 46 4.00 -13.31 7.43
C GLN A 46 3.10 -12.33 6.65
N GLY A 47 2.30 -12.87 5.73
CA GLY A 47 1.25 -12.17 4.98
C GLY A 47 1.72 -11.23 3.87
N GLU A 48 0.74 -10.78 3.10
CA GLU A 48 0.83 -9.84 1.99
C GLU A 48 -0.32 -8.83 2.07
N GLU A 49 0.00 -7.56 1.80
CA GLU A 49 -0.96 -6.49 1.55
C GLU A 49 -0.80 -6.00 0.12
N ILE A 50 -1.90 -5.89 -0.62
CA ILE A 50 -1.95 -5.33 -1.97
C ILE A 50 -2.96 -4.18 -2.00
N LEU A 51 -2.57 -3.08 -2.63
CA LEU A 51 -3.50 -2.06 -3.10
C LEU A 51 -3.40 -1.91 -4.62
N VAL A 52 -4.52 -2.12 -5.31
CA VAL A 52 -4.58 -2.02 -6.77
C VAL A 52 -4.66 -0.55 -7.17
N LEU A 53 -3.55 -0.02 -7.68
CA LEU A 53 -3.41 1.40 -8.04
C LEU A 53 -3.95 1.71 -9.44
N GLU A 54 -3.87 0.76 -10.36
CA GLU A 54 -4.31 0.89 -11.75
C GLU A 54 -4.53 -0.50 -12.36
N GLY A 55 -5.49 -0.62 -13.29
CA GLY A 55 -5.79 -1.86 -13.99
C GLY A 55 -6.58 -2.86 -13.15
N VAL A 56 -6.41 -4.14 -13.45
CA VAL A 56 -7.11 -5.25 -12.77
C VAL A 56 -6.09 -6.30 -12.35
N PHE A 57 -5.99 -6.53 -11.06
CA PHE A 57 -5.29 -7.68 -10.49
C PHE A 57 -6.27 -8.84 -10.37
N SER A 58 -5.83 -10.08 -10.55
CA SER A 58 -6.71 -11.24 -10.45
C SER A 58 -5.97 -12.39 -9.76
N ASP A 59 -6.72 -13.28 -9.13
CA ASP A 59 -6.26 -14.60 -8.69
C ASP A 59 -7.38 -15.64 -8.91
N GLU A 60 -7.23 -16.86 -8.38
CA GLU A 60 -8.24 -17.90 -8.52
C GLU A 60 -9.59 -17.57 -7.86
N HIS A 61 -9.65 -16.54 -7.03
CA HIS A 61 -10.85 -16.14 -6.30
C HIS A 61 -11.61 -15.00 -6.98
N GLY A 62 -11.00 -14.27 -7.91
CA GLY A 62 -11.71 -13.28 -8.71
C GLY A 62 -10.85 -12.18 -9.31
N ASP A 63 -11.53 -11.14 -9.76
CA ASP A 63 -10.94 -9.92 -10.33
C ASP A 63 -11.05 -8.75 -9.36
N TYR A 64 -9.95 -8.03 -9.20
CA TYR A 64 -9.75 -6.94 -8.27
C TYR A 64 -9.33 -5.69 -9.05
N PRO A 65 -10.30 -4.87 -9.51
CA PRO A 65 -10.01 -3.62 -10.21
C PRO A 65 -9.37 -2.57 -9.30
N GLN A 66 -8.89 -1.48 -9.91
CA GLN A 66 -8.39 -0.30 -9.19
C GLN A 66 -9.27 0.10 -8.00
N GLY A 67 -8.64 0.29 -6.85
CA GLY A 67 -9.31 0.63 -5.58
C GLY A 67 -9.53 -0.56 -4.65
N TYR A 68 -9.30 -1.78 -5.12
CA TYR A 68 -9.26 -2.93 -4.23
C TYR A 68 -8.05 -2.90 -3.29
N HIS A 69 -8.31 -3.23 -2.04
CA HIS A 69 -7.33 -3.49 -0.98
C HIS A 69 -7.46 -4.94 -0.52
N LEU A 70 -6.37 -5.68 -0.65
CA LEU A 70 -6.29 -7.09 -0.32
C LEU A 70 -5.31 -7.29 0.83
N LEU A 71 -5.71 -8.11 1.80
CA LEU A 71 -4.92 -8.60 2.91
C LEU A 71 -4.95 -10.12 2.88
N ASN A 72 -3.80 -10.70 2.55
CA ASN A 72 -3.56 -12.13 2.47
C ASN A 72 -2.76 -12.52 3.72
N PRO A 73 -3.33 -13.25 4.70
CA PRO A 73 -2.69 -13.53 5.99
C PRO A 73 -1.54 -14.53 5.87
N ASP A 74 -0.79 -14.71 6.96
CA ASP A 74 0.29 -15.70 7.04
C ASP A 74 -0.17 -17.09 6.59
N GLY A 75 0.62 -17.72 5.72
CA GLY A 75 0.37 -19.06 5.19
C GLY A 75 -0.69 -19.12 4.08
N SER A 76 -1.32 -18.00 3.71
CA SER A 76 -2.18 -17.95 2.52
C SER A 76 -1.37 -18.27 1.25
N CYS A 77 -2.06 -18.75 0.23
CA CYS A 77 -1.48 -19.17 -1.04
C CYS A 77 -2.45 -18.80 -2.16
N HIS A 78 -1.93 -18.23 -3.25
CA HIS A 78 -2.73 -17.92 -4.43
C HIS A 78 -1.90 -17.94 -5.72
N THR A 79 -2.58 -17.89 -6.86
CA THR A 79 -2.00 -17.86 -8.21
C THR A 79 -2.35 -16.53 -8.89
N PRO A 80 -1.54 -15.47 -8.69
CA PRO A 80 -1.90 -14.16 -9.16
C PRO A 80 -1.57 -13.95 -10.64
N PHE A 81 -2.43 -13.21 -11.33
CA PHE A 81 -2.28 -12.87 -12.74
C PHE A 81 -2.95 -11.53 -13.08
N SER A 82 -2.69 -11.03 -14.28
CA SER A 82 -3.44 -9.89 -14.83
C SER A 82 -3.58 -10.01 -16.34
N GLN A 83 -4.81 -10.08 -16.83
CA GLN A 83 -5.08 -10.16 -18.28
C GLN A 83 -4.77 -8.84 -18.98
N GLN A 84 -5.18 -7.72 -18.38
CA GLN A 84 -5.05 -6.38 -18.99
C GLN A 84 -3.81 -5.62 -18.50
N GLY A 85 -3.11 -6.16 -17.50
CA GLY A 85 -2.04 -5.48 -16.78
C GLY A 85 -2.57 -4.68 -15.59
N CYS A 86 -1.70 -4.47 -14.61
CA CYS A 86 -2.03 -3.68 -13.41
C CYS A 86 -0.77 -3.06 -12.79
N THR A 87 -0.98 -2.02 -11.99
CA THR A 87 0.05 -1.46 -11.09
C THR A 87 -0.44 -1.55 -9.65
N LEU A 88 0.42 -2.05 -8.76
CA LEU A 88 0.10 -2.39 -7.38
C LEU A 88 1.05 -1.68 -6.43
N TRP A 89 0.54 -1.31 -5.25
CA TRP A 89 1.34 -1.12 -4.05
C TRP A 89 1.30 -2.42 -3.25
N VAL A 90 2.46 -3.01 -2.97
CA VAL A 90 2.57 -4.33 -2.33
C VAL A 90 3.48 -4.25 -1.12
N LYS A 91 3.02 -4.77 0.02
CA LYS A 91 3.83 -4.98 1.23
C LYS A 91 3.86 -6.46 1.57
N LEU A 92 5.04 -7.06 1.64
CA LEU A 92 5.22 -8.46 2.02
C LEU A 92 5.85 -8.58 3.39
N ARG A 93 5.44 -9.61 4.15
CA ARG A 93 5.94 -9.95 5.48
C ARG A 93 5.67 -8.87 6.53
N GLN A 94 4.53 -8.20 6.41
CA GLN A 94 4.14 -7.08 7.26
C GLN A 94 2.71 -7.24 7.80
N TYR A 95 2.10 -8.41 7.63
CA TYR A 95 0.76 -8.76 8.05
C TYR A 95 0.74 -10.13 8.75
N ASP A 96 1.67 -10.30 9.68
CA ASP A 96 1.85 -11.51 10.48
C ASP A 96 0.77 -11.61 11.58
N GLY A 97 0.49 -12.84 12.02
CA GLY A 97 -0.46 -13.14 13.10
C GLY A 97 -1.48 -14.23 12.77
N ALA A 98 -1.72 -15.14 13.72
CA ALA A 98 -2.54 -16.34 13.49
C ALA A 98 -4.05 -16.07 13.34
N ASP A 99 -4.56 -14.97 13.90
CA ASP A 99 -5.97 -14.54 13.82
C ASP A 99 -6.18 -13.40 12.81
N ARG A 100 -5.23 -13.18 11.90
CA ARG A 100 -5.37 -12.22 10.81
C ARG A 100 -6.38 -12.71 9.78
N PRO A 101 -7.42 -11.93 9.46
CA PRO A 101 -8.38 -12.31 8.43
C PRO A 101 -7.77 -12.16 7.04
N LEU A 102 -8.19 -13.04 6.13
CA LEU A 102 -8.16 -12.78 4.71
C LEU A 102 -9.26 -11.76 4.38
N GLN A 103 -8.89 -10.65 3.74
CA GLN A 103 -9.82 -9.59 3.39
C GLN A 103 -9.50 -9.06 2.01
N HIS A 104 -10.45 -9.17 1.08
CA HIS A 104 -10.39 -8.52 -0.23
C HIS A 104 -11.59 -7.58 -0.33
N SER A 105 -11.36 -6.28 -0.43
CA SER A 105 -12.46 -5.33 -0.50
C SER A 105 -12.16 -4.12 -1.38
N ASP A 106 -13.19 -3.59 -2.02
CA ASP A 106 -13.17 -2.32 -2.75
C ASP A 106 -13.25 -1.11 -1.81
N SER A 107 -12.48 -1.17 -0.71
CA SER A 107 -12.58 -0.22 0.40
C SER A 107 -12.18 1.19 -0.01
N ILE A 108 -11.36 1.37 -1.05
CA ILE A 108 -11.05 2.72 -1.58
C ILE A 108 -12.28 3.34 -2.21
N ASN A 109 -13.03 2.63 -3.07
CA ASN A 109 -14.14 3.24 -3.78
C ASN A 109 -15.43 3.27 -2.93
N GLN A 110 -15.62 2.29 -2.06
CA GLN A 110 -16.86 2.14 -1.28
C GLN A 110 -16.74 2.60 0.19
N GLY A 111 -15.52 2.77 0.70
CA GLY A 111 -15.31 3.21 2.08
C GLY A 111 -15.74 4.66 2.32
N GLN A 112 -16.08 4.95 3.57
CA GLN A 112 -16.55 6.27 3.99
C GLN A 112 -15.40 7.17 4.42
N TRP A 113 -15.38 8.39 3.90
CA TRP A 113 -14.49 9.45 4.39
C TRP A 113 -15.07 10.07 5.66
N GLN A 114 -14.20 10.29 6.65
CA GLN A 114 -14.52 10.97 7.90
C GLN A 114 -13.66 12.22 8.01
N GLN A 115 -14.26 13.34 8.38
CA GLN A 115 -13.51 14.55 8.67
C GLN A 115 -12.75 14.35 9.99
N ALA A 116 -11.42 14.40 9.95
CA ALA A 116 -10.58 14.32 11.14
C ALA A 116 -10.32 15.72 11.71
N GLU A 117 -9.90 16.65 10.84
CA GLU A 117 -9.63 18.05 11.13
C GLU A 117 -10.05 18.92 9.94
N VAL A 118 -10.01 20.25 10.05
CA VAL A 118 -10.36 21.13 8.92
C VAL A 118 -9.42 20.85 7.74
N GLY A 119 -9.99 20.51 6.58
CA GLY A 119 -9.22 20.16 5.37
C GLY A 119 -8.52 18.79 5.42
N VAL A 120 -8.68 18.01 6.49
CA VAL A 120 -8.15 16.64 6.62
C VAL A 120 -9.29 15.64 6.72
N SER A 121 -9.36 14.73 5.76
CA SER A 121 -10.30 13.60 5.78
C SER A 121 -9.54 12.29 5.81
N VAL A 122 -10.06 11.31 6.54
CA VAL A 122 -9.46 9.98 6.70
C VAL A 122 -10.49 8.92 6.34
N LYS A 123 -10.04 7.87 5.65
CA LYS A 123 -10.81 6.66 5.38
C LYS A 123 -10.01 5.47 5.88
N THR A 124 -10.49 4.80 6.93
CA THR A 124 -9.86 3.58 7.45
C THR A 124 -10.07 2.44 6.45
N LEU A 125 -8.96 1.82 6.02
CA LEU A 125 -8.98 0.63 5.18
C LEU A 125 -8.94 -0.64 6.04
N TYR A 126 -8.12 -0.61 7.10
CA TYR A 126 -7.98 -1.73 8.02
C TYR A 126 -7.45 -1.29 9.39
N GLN A 127 -7.99 -1.92 10.43
CA GLN A 127 -7.49 -1.86 11.80
C GLN A 127 -8.01 -3.08 12.55
N GLN A 128 -7.16 -3.75 13.32
CA GLN A 128 -7.57 -4.88 14.17
C GLN A 128 -7.03 -4.70 15.58
N ARG A 129 -7.90 -4.93 16.58
CA ARG A 129 -7.49 -4.89 17.99
C ARG A 129 -6.43 -5.97 18.25
N GLY A 130 -5.37 -5.60 18.95
CA GLY A 130 -4.25 -6.51 19.25
C GLY A 130 -3.09 -6.41 18.26
N TYR A 131 -3.28 -5.66 17.17
CA TYR A 131 -2.24 -5.37 16.19
C TYR A 131 -1.97 -3.86 16.15
N ALA A 132 -0.70 -3.51 15.96
CA ALA A 132 -0.21 -2.14 16.10
C ALA A 132 -0.58 -1.27 14.90
N GLU A 133 -0.66 -1.88 13.71
CA GLU A 133 -0.87 -1.11 12.48
C GLU A 133 -2.32 -0.65 12.28
N GLN A 134 -2.43 0.59 11.86
CA GLN A 134 -3.65 1.18 11.32
C GLN A 134 -3.36 1.60 9.89
N ILE A 135 -4.20 1.16 8.96
CA ILE A 135 -4.06 1.44 7.53
C ILE A 135 -5.24 2.31 7.10
N CYS A 136 -4.94 3.46 6.51
CA CYS A 136 -5.94 4.40 6.02
C CYS A 136 -5.52 5.07 4.72
N LEU A 137 -6.50 5.65 4.03
CA LEU A 137 -6.27 6.76 3.12
C LEU A 137 -6.47 8.07 3.87
N VAL A 138 -5.65 9.05 3.53
CA VAL A 138 -5.78 10.42 4.00
C VAL A 138 -5.92 11.33 2.80
N ARG A 139 -6.83 12.28 2.91
CA ARG A 139 -7.01 13.36 1.95
C ARG A 139 -6.76 14.69 2.65
N LEU A 140 -5.89 15.50 2.05
CA LEU A 140 -5.70 16.90 2.41
C LEU A 140 -6.33 17.78 1.33
N HIS A 141 -7.01 18.84 1.77
CA HIS A 141 -7.49 19.92 0.91
C HIS A 141 -7.06 21.24 1.53
N CYS A 142 -6.04 21.89 0.94
CA CYS A 142 -5.50 23.16 1.43
C CYS A 142 -5.16 23.10 2.94
N ALA A 143 -4.51 22.02 3.36
CA ALA A 143 -4.30 21.69 4.76
C ALA A 143 -2.94 21.05 4.99
N GLU A 144 -2.52 21.02 6.26
CA GLU A 144 -1.34 20.30 6.72
C GLU A 144 -1.72 19.27 7.79
N MET A 145 -0.88 18.25 7.95
CA MET A 145 -1.06 17.22 8.95
C MET A 145 0.30 16.77 9.47
N THR A 146 0.42 16.62 10.79
CA THR A 146 1.58 15.97 11.41
C THR A 146 1.31 14.47 11.56
N VAL A 147 2.17 13.66 10.94
CA VAL A 147 2.20 12.21 11.13
C VAL A 147 3.27 11.89 12.19
N THR A 148 2.91 11.10 13.19
CA THR A 148 3.83 10.65 14.24
C THR A 148 4.06 9.14 14.19
N GLY A 149 5.17 8.72 14.79
CA GLY A 149 5.53 7.32 15.01
C GLY A 149 6.29 6.70 13.84
N PRO A 150 6.54 5.38 13.89
CA PRO A 150 6.92 4.69 12.68
C PRO A 150 5.71 4.69 11.73
N PHE A 151 5.95 5.04 10.47
CA PHE A 151 4.90 5.00 9.44
C PHE A 151 5.49 4.76 8.05
N GLU A 152 4.61 4.36 7.15
CA GLU A 152 4.83 4.35 5.71
C GLU A 152 3.72 5.14 5.03
N LEU A 153 4.11 6.05 4.14
CA LEU A 153 3.20 6.87 3.36
C LEU A 153 3.56 6.71 1.88
N LEU A 154 2.53 6.47 1.05
CA LEU A 154 2.63 6.48 -0.41
C LEU A 154 1.66 7.50 -0.99
N LEU A 155 2.18 8.52 -1.68
CA LEU A 155 1.36 9.55 -2.31
C LEU A 155 0.66 8.98 -3.54
N LEU A 156 -0.68 9.01 -3.57
CA LEU A 156 -1.50 8.42 -4.62
C LEU A 156 -1.92 9.45 -5.68
N SER A 157 -2.17 10.69 -5.26
CA SER A 157 -2.50 11.82 -6.13
C SER A 157 -2.23 13.16 -5.46
N GLY A 158 -2.14 14.22 -6.28
CA GLY A 158 -1.78 15.56 -5.82
C GLY A 158 -0.30 15.69 -5.51
N GLU A 159 0.02 16.69 -4.70
CA GLU A 159 1.38 17.02 -4.26
C GLU A 159 1.37 17.26 -2.75
N LEU A 160 2.47 16.88 -2.11
CA LEU A 160 2.72 17.18 -0.71
C LEU A 160 4.04 17.93 -0.58
N ASP A 161 4.06 18.96 0.24
CA ASP A 161 5.27 19.67 0.63
C ASP A 161 5.61 19.34 2.09
N ASP A 162 6.90 19.12 2.36
CA ASP A 162 7.43 19.01 3.71
C ASP A 162 8.77 19.75 3.84
N GLN A 163 9.42 19.61 4.99
CA GLN A 163 10.73 20.21 5.26
C GLN A 163 11.88 19.71 4.35
N PHE A 164 11.68 18.61 3.61
CA PHE A 164 12.63 18.04 2.67
C PHE A 164 12.30 18.37 1.20
N GLY A 165 11.13 18.94 0.94
CA GLY A 165 10.75 19.49 -0.36
C GLY A 165 9.37 19.03 -0.83
N ASN A 166 9.17 19.14 -2.13
CA ASN A 166 7.93 18.74 -2.80
C ASN A 166 7.96 17.26 -3.19
N HIS A 167 6.84 16.58 -2.98
CA HIS A 167 6.59 15.17 -3.26
C HIS A 167 5.44 15.03 -4.22
N THR A 168 5.59 14.15 -5.20
CA THR A 168 4.58 13.93 -6.25
C THR A 168 4.10 12.48 -6.23
N LYS A 169 3.10 12.15 -7.06
CA LYS A 169 2.51 10.81 -7.14
C LYS A 169 3.57 9.69 -7.17
N LEU A 170 3.37 8.69 -6.32
CA LEU A 170 4.27 7.56 -6.01
C LEU A 170 5.56 7.92 -5.26
N SER A 171 5.69 9.14 -4.72
CA SER A 171 6.64 9.41 -3.64
C SER A 171 6.31 8.52 -2.43
N TYR A 172 7.34 7.94 -1.85
CA TYR A 172 7.25 7.06 -0.68
C TYR A 172 8.09 7.62 0.46
N LEU A 173 7.46 7.69 1.62
CA LEU A 173 8.01 8.27 2.84
C LEU A 173 7.94 7.22 3.95
N ARG A 174 9.05 7.00 4.66
CA ARG A 174 9.13 6.06 5.79
C ARG A 174 9.89 6.65 6.96
N TRP A 175 9.27 6.61 8.13
CA TRP A 175 9.80 7.15 9.38
C TRP A 175 9.89 6.07 10.45
N SER A 176 10.80 6.26 11.41
CA SER A 176 11.04 5.32 12.51
C SER A 176 10.24 5.68 13.76
N GLU A 177 10.38 4.89 14.82
CA GLU A 177 9.84 5.25 16.13
C GLU A 177 10.33 6.61 16.62
N ASN A 178 9.53 7.25 17.49
CA ASN A 178 9.80 8.55 18.10
C ASN A 178 10.09 9.68 17.09
N SER A 179 9.49 9.60 15.92
CA SER A 179 9.67 10.58 14.86
C SER A 179 8.35 11.22 14.46
N SER A 180 8.45 12.37 13.78
CA SER A 180 7.31 13.06 13.21
C SER A 180 7.67 13.72 11.88
N LEU A 181 6.67 13.90 11.04
CA LEU A 181 6.75 14.64 9.79
C LEU A 181 5.48 15.45 9.62
N THR A 182 5.62 16.74 9.32
CA THR A 182 4.49 17.57 8.87
C THR A 182 4.50 17.57 7.35
N VAL A 183 3.38 17.18 6.75
CA VAL A 183 3.13 17.28 5.31
C VAL A 183 2.00 18.26 5.06
N ALA A 184 2.12 19.07 4.02
CA ALA A 184 1.13 20.06 3.63
C ALA A 184 0.71 19.86 2.16
N ALA A 185 -0.55 20.15 1.85
CA ALA A 185 -1.06 20.22 0.49
C ALA A 185 -1.66 21.59 0.23
N SER A 186 -1.22 22.28 -0.81
CA SER A 186 -1.80 23.55 -1.26
C SER A 186 -3.12 23.40 -2.02
N GLY A 187 -3.45 22.16 -2.43
CA GLY A 187 -4.71 21.78 -3.08
C GLY A 187 -5.17 20.41 -2.57
N ASP A 188 -5.78 19.62 -3.46
CA ASP A 188 -6.17 18.23 -3.15
C ASP A 188 -4.97 17.29 -3.25
N ALA A 189 -4.71 16.54 -2.17
CA ALA A 189 -3.75 15.44 -2.16
C ALA A 189 -4.36 14.22 -1.46
N GLU A 190 -4.10 13.03 -1.98
CA GLU A 190 -4.54 11.77 -1.37
C GLU A 190 -3.37 10.79 -1.26
N PHE A 191 -3.19 10.20 -0.09
CA PHE A 191 -2.12 9.26 0.16
C PHE A 191 -2.57 8.08 1.01
N TYR A 192 -1.95 6.94 0.76
CA TYR A 192 -1.99 5.79 1.65
C TYR A 192 -1.09 6.07 2.86
N LEU A 193 -1.57 5.72 4.06
CA LEU A 193 -0.83 5.83 5.30
C LEU A 193 -1.00 4.56 6.14
N CYS A 194 0.13 3.94 6.49
CA CYS A 194 0.21 2.88 7.48
C CYS A 194 1.00 3.40 8.69
N GLN A 195 0.35 3.55 9.83
CA GLN A 195 1.00 3.94 11.10
C GLN A 195 1.01 2.74 12.05
N TYR A 196 2.10 2.55 12.79
CA TYR A 196 2.17 1.53 13.84
C TYR A 196 2.08 2.23 15.21
N ARG A 197 1.03 1.91 15.98
CA ARG A 197 0.68 2.52 17.27
C ARG A 197 0.75 1.52 18.41
#